data_AF-A0A1B9YWP7-F1
#
_entry.id   AF-A0A1B9YWP7-F1
#
_cell.length_a   1.000
_cell.length_b   1.000
_cell.length_c   1.000
_cell.angle_alpha   90.00
_cell.angle_beta   90.00
_cell.angle_gamma   90.00
#
_symmetry.space_group_name_H-M   'P 1'
#
loop_
_entity.id
_entity.type
_entity.pdbx_description
1 polymer ?
#
loop_
_entity_poly.entity_id
_entity_poly.type
_entity_poly.pdbx_seq_one_letter_code
_entity_poly.pdbx_strand_id
1 'polypeptide(L)'
;MSWDRPFAQPVPLPKGPPAQTLRDAADYIRALPQPERDRQEWRLAVQMLIDAAEDRGPMLFARMGIVRAFETSIETTLDAGPQIPPRQAERKRS
;
A
#
# COMPACT_ATOMS: atom_id res chain seq x y z
N MET A 1 -7.47 18.22 12.05
CA MET A 1 -7.08 16.79 11.95
C MET A 1 -5.59 16.73 11.70
N SER A 2 -4.87 15.76 12.28
CA SER A 2 -3.40 15.71 12.24
C SER A 2 -2.82 15.26 10.88
N TRP A 3 -3.61 15.21 9.80
CA TRP A 3 -3.18 14.81 8.45
C TRP A 3 -2.08 15.71 7.85
N ASP A 4 -2.01 16.98 8.26
CA ASP A 4 -0.97 17.90 7.83
C ASP A 4 0.35 17.74 8.61
N ARG A 5 0.41 16.77 9.55
CA ARG A 5 1.61 16.51 10.34
C ARG A 5 2.72 15.95 9.44
N PRO A 6 3.93 16.53 9.50
CA PRO A 6 5.07 16.04 8.75
C PRO A 6 5.64 14.77 9.39
N PHE A 7 6.13 13.86 8.55
CA PHE A 7 6.98 12.77 9.01
C PHE A 7 8.34 13.33 9.47
N ALA A 8 8.90 12.75 10.55
CA ALA A 8 10.24 13.09 11.01
C ALA A 8 11.33 12.80 9.96
N GLN A 9 11.09 11.80 9.10
CA GLN A 9 11.86 11.53 7.89
C GLN A 9 10.88 11.31 6.74
N PRO A 10 11.06 12.00 5.60
CA PRO A 10 10.20 11.80 4.43
C PRO A 10 10.13 10.33 4.02
N VAL A 11 8.96 9.89 3.54
CA VAL A 11 8.75 8.52 3.07
C VAL A 11 9.10 8.46 1.59
N PRO A 12 10.08 7.65 1.17
CA PRO A 12 10.41 7.53 -0.24
C PRO A 12 9.24 6.85 -1.00
N LEU A 13 8.70 7.53 -2.00
CA LEU A 13 7.68 6.98 -2.89
C LEU A 13 8.34 6.52 -4.20
N PRO A 14 7.97 5.37 -4.77
CA PRO A 14 8.60 4.84 -5.99
C PRO A 14 8.23 5.63 -7.25
N LYS A 15 7.13 6.38 -7.20
CA LYS A 15 6.68 7.26 -8.29
C LYS A 15 6.35 8.65 -7.72
N GLY A 16 7.31 9.56 -7.81
CA GLY A 16 7.11 10.97 -7.44
C GLY A 16 8.01 11.43 -6.29
N PRO A 17 7.77 12.65 -5.78
CA PRO A 17 8.50 13.18 -4.63
C PRO A 17 8.19 12.36 -3.37
N PRO A 18 9.12 12.29 -2.41
CA PRO A 18 8.87 11.61 -1.15
C PRO A 18 7.69 12.27 -0.40
N ALA A 19 6.85 11.46 0.24
CA ALA A 19 5.76 11.98 1.06
C ALA A 19 6.32 12.67 2.30
N GLN A 20 6.00 13.95 2.46
CA GLN A 20 6.48 14.76 3.59
C GLN A 20 5.47 14.73 4.74
N THR A 21 4.18 14.62 4.43
CA THR A 21 3.08 14.62 5.41
C THR A 21 2.23 13.37 5.33
N LEU A 22 1.41 13.12 6.37
CA LEU A 22 0.42 12.04 6.34
C LEU A 22 -0.58 12.22 5.19
N ARG A 23 -0.92 13.46 4.84
CA ARG A 23 -1.77 13.77 3.69
C ARG A 23 -1.11 13.36 2.37
N ASP A 24 0.16 13.71 2.15
CA ASP A 24 0.87 13.30 0.93
C ASP A 24 0.89 11.78 0.77
N ALA A 25 1.13 11.07 1.87
CA ALA A 25 1.08 9.61 1.88
C ALA A 25 -0.33 9.06 1.58
N ALA A 26 -1.38 9.65 2.17
CA ALA A 26 -2.76 9.23 1.93
C ALA A 26 -3.17 9.46 0.47
N ASP A 27 -2.78 10.60 -0.11
CA ASP A 27 -3.09 10.95 -1.49
C ASP A 27 -2.35 10.05 -2.48
N TYR A 28 -1.10 9.69 -2.18
CA TYR A 28 -0.38 8.66 -2.94
C TYR A 28 -1.10 7.32 -2.91
N ILE A 29 -1.51 6.82 -1.73
CA ILE A 29 -2.21 5.54 -1.61
C ILE A 29 -3.53 5.56 -2.38
N ARG A 30 -4.28 6.66 -2.33
CA ARG A 30 -5.54 6.82 -3.08
C ARG A 30 -5.33 6.77 -4.60
N ALA A 31 -4.19 7.24 -5.08
CA ALA A 31 -3.84 7.22 -6.50
C ALA A 31 -3.43 5.83 -7.01
N LEU A 32 -3.15 4.86 -6.14
CA LEU A 32 -2.79 3.50 -6.53
C LEU A 32 -3.97 2.75 -7.19
N PRO A 33 -3.69 1.80 -8.10
CA PRO A 33 -4.73 0.93 -8.65
C PRO A 33 -5.37 0.06 -7.55
N GLN A 34 -6.67 -0.25 -7.67
CA GLN A 34 -7.41 -1.10 -6.73
C GLN A 34 -6.71 -2.42 -6.36
N PRO A 35 -6.20 -3.24 -7.32
CA PRO A 35 -5.54 -4.50 -6.98
C PRO A 35 -4.26 -4.34 -6.14
N GLU A 36 -3.66 -3.16 -6.16
CA GLU A 36 -2.51 -2.83 -5.30
C GLU A 36 -2.99 -2.39 -3.92
N ARG A 37 -4.01 -1.53 -3.84
CA ARG A 37 -4.63 -1.11 -2.57
C ARG A 37 -5.25 -2.26 -1.77
N ASP A 38 -5.78 -3.28 -2.43
CA ASP A 38 -6.39 -4.45 -1.79
C ASP A 38 -5.37 -5.42 -1.20
N ARG A 39 -4.07 -5.19 -1.40
CA ARG A 39 -3.03 -6.01 -0.78
C ARG A 39 -2.99 -5.76 0.72
N GLN A 40 -2.60 -6.80 1.46
CA GLN A 40 -2.60 -6.76 2.92
C GLN A 40 -1.65 -5.69 3.46
N GLU A 41 -0.51 -5.52 2.81
CA GLU A 41 0.53 -4.55 3.15
C GLU A 41 0.01 -3.12 3.01
N TRP A 42 -0.71 -2.84 1.92
CA TRP A 42 -1.34 -1.55 1.69
C TRP A 42 -2.47 -1.26 2.68
N ARG A 43 -3.31 -2.26 3.01
CA ARG A 43 -4.33 -2.12 4.06
C ARG A 43 -3.73 -1.83 5.43
N LEU A 44 -2.65 -2.53 5.79
CA LEU A 44 -1.94 -2.29 7.05
C LEU A 44 -1.29 -0.91 7.08
N ALA A 45 -0.68 -0.48 5.96
CA ALA A 45 -0.12 0.86 5.83
C ALA A 45 -1.18 1.95 6.03
N VAL A 46 -2.36 1.78 5.43
CA VAL A 46 -3.51 2.70 5.62
C VAL A 46 -3.95 2.74 7.08
N GLN A 47 -4.06 1.60 7.75
CA GLN A 47 -4.45 1.55 9.17
C GLN A 47 -3.43 2.30 10.04
N MET A 48 -2.14 2.03 9.84
CA MET A 48 -1.08 2.74 10.56
C MET A 48 -1.07 4.25 10.29
N LEU A 49 -1.42 4.66 9.07
CA LEU A 49 -1.55 6.06 8.69
C LEU A 49 -2.73 6.74 9.40
N ILE A 50 -3.88 6.06 9.50
CA ILE A 50 -5.06 6.53 10.24
C ILE A 50 -4.73 6.65 11.72
N ASP A 51 -4.11 5.64 12.33
CA ASP A 51 -3.77 5.66 13.75
C ASP A 51 -2.76 6.77 14.07
N ALA A 52 -1.82 7.06 13.16
CA ALA A 52 -0.92 8.20 13.29
C ALA A 52 -1.64 9.55 13.14
N ALA A 53 -2.63 9.66 12.26
CA ALA A 53 -3.43 10.87 12.05
C ALA A 53 -4.41 11.15 13.20
N GLU A 54 -4.80 10.13 13.95
CA GLU A 54 -5.65 10.23 15.15
C GLU A 54 -4.84 10.30 16.45
N ASP A 55 -3.51 10.41 16.37
CA ASP A 55 -2.60 10.41 17.52
C ASP A 55 -2.75 9.15 18.42
N ARG A 56 -3.23 8.04 17.84
CA ARG A 56 -3.38 6.73 18.49
C ARG A 56 -2.20 5.78 18.20
N GLY A 57 -1.29 6.16 17.32
CA GLY A 57 -0.15 5.35 16.91
C GLY A 57 1.10 6.16 16.62
N PRO A 58 2.29 5.55 16.75
CA PRO A 58 3.55 6.22 16.47
C PRO A 58 3.73 6.44 14.97
N MET A 59 4.20 7.63 14.60
CA MET A 59 4.37 8.06 13.21
C MET A 59 5.38 7.19 12.41
N LEU A 60 6.32 6.55 13.12
CA LEU A 60 7.26 5.61 12.53
C LEU A 60 6.55 4.39 11.91
N PHE A 61 5.44 3.93 12.50
CA PHE A 61 4.69 2.79 11.98
C PHE A 61 4.03 3.11 10.64
N ALA A 62 3.45 4.31 10.50
CA ALA A 62 2.93 4.76 9.21
C ALA A 62 4.02 4.76 8.11
N ARG A 63 5.23 5.24 8.42
CA ARG A 63 6.38 5.17 7.50
C ARG A 63 6.74 3.73 7.15
N MET A 64 6.89 2.87 8.16
CA MET A 64 7.29 1.47 7.96
C MET A 64 6.26 0.69 7.14
N GLY A 65 4.95 0.91 7.38
CA GLY A 65 3.88 0.27 6.62
C GLY A 65 3.96 0.62 5.13
N ILE A 66 4.18 1.90 4.81
CA ILE A 66 4.31 2.36 3.42
C ILE A 66 5.58 1.77 2.75
N VAL A 67 6.72 1.82 3.44
CA VAL A 67 7.98 1.24 2.93
C VAL A 67 7.84 -0.27 2.67
N ARG A 68 7.22 -1.00 3.60
CA ARG A 68 6.97 -2.44 3.46
C ARG A 68 6.06 -2.77 2.29
N ALA A 69 5.01 -1.97 2.08
CA ALA A 69 4.11 -2.15 0.95
C ALA A 69 4.83 -1.99 -0.41
N PHE A 70 5.89 -1.19 -0.48
CA PHE A 70 6.75 -1.10 -1.66
C PHE A 70 7.62 -2.33 -1.87
N GLU A 71 8.32 -2.78 -0.82
CA GLU A 71 9.20 -3.95 -0.89
C GLU A 71 8.46 -5.22 -1.34
N THR A 72 7.19 -5.37 -0.97
CA THR A 72 6.37 -6.52 -1.42
C THR A 72 5.83 -6.32 -2.84
N SER A 73 5.66 -5.08 -3.30
CA SER A 73 5.16 -4.79 -4.66
C SER A 73 6.22 -5.06 -5.75
N ILE A 74 7.50 -4.90 -5.44
CA ILE A 74 8.62 -5.25 -6.34
C ILE A 74 8.79 -6.77 -6.51
N GLU A 75 8.49 -7.57 -5.49
CA GLU A 75 8.58 -9.04 -5.56
C GLU A 75 7.49 -9.66 -6.45
N THR A 76 6.30 -9.05 -6.52
CA THR A 76 5.21 -9.55 -7.39
C THR A 76 5.43 -9.27 -8.88
N THR A 77 6.28 -8.31 -9.24
CA THR A 77 6.52 -7.98 -10.66
C THR A 77 7.48 -8.96 -11.32
N LEU A 78 8.31 -9.67 -10.54
CA LEU A 78 9.25 -10.67 -11.05
C LEU A 78 8.63 -12.07 -11.20
N ASP A 79 7.49 -12.33 -10.53
CA ASP A 79 6.77 -13.63 -10.56
C ASP A 79 5.51 -13.62 -11.45
N ALA A 80 5.18 -12.50 -12.12
CA ALA A 80 4.09 -12.44 -13.09
C ALA A 80 4.50 -13.09 -14.44
N GLY A 81 4.89 -14.37 -14.40
CA GLY A 81 4.78 -15.26 -15.56
C GLY A 81 3.30 -15.39 -15.98
N PRO A 82 3.01 -15.77 -17.23
CA PRO A 82 1.65 -15.80 -17.75
C PRO A 82 0.78 -16.73 -16.91
N GLN A 83 -0.08 -16.15 -16.07
CA GLN A 83 -1.09 -16.89 -15.33
C GLN A 83 -2.10 -17.45 -16.33
N ILE A 84 -1.95 -18.73 -16.66
CA ILE A 84 -2.95 -19.51 -17.37
C ILE A 84 -4.19 -19.55 -16.45
N PRO A 85 -5.34 -18.98 -16.82
CA PRO A 85 -6.52 -19.05 -15.97
C PRO A 85 -6.93 -20.52 -15.79
N PRO A 86 -7.36 -20.93 -14.59
CA PRO A 86 -7.77 -22.31 -14.36
C PRO A 86 -8.94 -22.65 -15.28
N ARG A 87 -8.68 -23.59 -16.19
CA ARG A 87 -9.66 -24.19 -17.09
C ARG A 87 -10.77 -24.77 -16.24
N GLN A 88 -11.91 -24.08 -16.15
CA GLN A 88 -13.12 -24.65 -15.57
C GLN A 88 -13.43 -25.93 -16.34
N ALA A 89 -13.21 -27.05 -15.68
CA ALA A 89 -13.44 -28.37 -16.22
C ALA A 89 -14.92 -28.51 -16.55
N GLU A 90 -15.18 -28.81 -17.82
CA GLU A 90 -16.46 -29.35 -18.28
C GLU A 90 -16.98 -30.39 -17.29
N ARG A 91 -18.07 -30.06 -16.59
CA ARG A 91 -19.03 -31.07 -16.13
C ARG A 91 -20.24 -31.02 -17.05
N LYS A 92 -20.03 -31.56 -18.26
CA LYS A 92 -21.05 -32.37 -18.92
C LYS A 92 -21.28 -33.60 -18.05
N ARG A 93 -22.49 -33.76 -17.55
CA ARG A 93 -23.14 -34.99 -17.03
C ARG A 93 -24.46 -34.52 -16.42
N SER A 94 -25.63 -35.07 -16.71
CA SER A 94 -26.11 -36.00 -17.72
C SER A 94 -27.64 -35.93 -17.63
#